data_AF-A0A0D7KET6-F1
#
_entry.id   AF-A0A0D7KET6-F1
#
_cell.length_a   1.000
_cell.length_b   1.000
_cell.length_c   1.000
_cell.angle_alpha   90.00
_cell.angle_beta   90.00
_cell.angle_gamma   90.00
#
_symmetry.space_group_name_H-M   'P 1'
#
loop_
_entity.id
_entity.type
_entity.pdbx_description
1 polymer ?
#
loop_
_entity_poly.entity_id
_entity_poly.type
_entity_poly.pdbx_seq_one_letter_code
_entity_poly.pdbx_strand_id
1 'polypeptide(L)' 'MRYPEAYIEYLAHFHGPRDWFECHEIMEEYWKEEPSVERKRQWLALVQIAVGLYHERRGNVAGTLKMLSS' A
#
# COMPACT_ATOMS: atom_id res chain seq x y z
N MET A 1 16.74 -14.94 1.15
CA MET A 1 15.31 -14.59 0.97
C MET A 1 15.26 -13.50 -0.09
N ARG A 2 14.47 -13.65 -1.15
CA ARG A 2 14.32 -12.62 -2.20
C ARG A 2 12.92 -12.05 -2.10
N TYR A 3 12.82 -10.74 -1.92
CA TYR A 3 11.54 -10.05 -1.90
C TYR A 3 11.02 -9.81 -3.33
N PRO A 4 9.70 -9.68 -3.52
CA PRO A 4 9.13 -9.29 -4.81
C PRO A 4 9.61 -7.90 -5.23
N GLU A 5 9.78 -7.68 -6.55
CA GLU A 5 10.21 -6.38 -7.07
C GLU A 5 9.21 -5.27 -6.71
N ALA A 6 7.91 -5.56 -6.86
CA ALA A 6 6.84 -4.63 -6.47
C ALA A 6 6.92 -4.19 -5.00
N TYR A 7 7.41 -5.04 -4.10
CA TYR A 7 7.64 -4.66 -2.71
C TYR A 7 8.83 -3.71 -2.54
N ILE A 8 9.91 -3.94 -3.30
CA ILE A 8 11.08 -3.05 -3.29
C ILE A 8 10.71 -1.70 -3.89
N GLU A 9 9.98 -1.68 -5.00
CA GLU A 9 9.50 -0.47 -5.66
C GLU A 9 8.54 0.31 -4.77
N TYR A 10 7.58 -0.37 -4.14
CA TYR A 10 6.73 0.20 -3.10
C TYR A 10 7.55 0.91 -2.03
N LEU A 11 8.57 0.24 -1.45
CA LEU A 11 9.40 0.84 -0.40
C LEU A 11 10.21 2.04 -0.91
N ALA A 12 10.70 1.99 -2.15
CA ALA A 12 11.40 3.11 -2.77
C ALA A 12 10.49 4.33 -2.89
N HIS A 13 9.27 4.17 -3.41
CA HIS A 13 8.27 5.24 -3.49
C HIS A 13 7.81 5.70 -2.11
N PHE A 14 7.65 4.78 -1.17
CA PHE A 14 7.16 5.06 0.16
C PHE A 14 8.16 5.89 0.98
N HIS A 15 9.44 5.55 0.94
CA HIS A 15 10.46 6.24 1.72
C HIS A 15 11.12 7.42 1.00
N GLY A 16 11.24 7.36 -0.34
CA GLY A 16 11.88 8.38 -1.16
C GLY A 16 10.97 9.57 -1.43
N PRO A 17 10.20 9.56 -2.54
CA PRO A 17 9.31 10.65 -2.91
C PRO A 17 8.08 10.76 -2.00
N ARG A 18 7.80 9.72 -1.21
CA ARG A 18 6.54 9.58 -0.47
C ARG A 18 5.34 9.67 -1.41
N ASP A 19 5.41 8.97 -2.53
CA ASP A 19 4.31 8.95 -3.49
C ASP A 19 3.32 7.86 -3.09
N TRP A 20 2.38 8.25 -2.23
CA TRP A 20 1.38 7.34 -1.67
C TRP A 20 0.40 6.79 -2.71
N PHE A 21 0.16 7.55 -3.78
CA PHE A 21 -0.72 7.11 -4.85
C PHE A 21 -0.01 6.03 -5.68
N GLU A 22 1.25 6.25 -6.04
CA GLU A 22 2.05 5.25 -6.76
C GLU A 22 2.26 3.98 -5.92
N CYS A 23 2.51 4.13 -4.61
CA CYS A 23 2.57 2.99 -3.69
C CYS A 23 1.28 2.15 -3.71
N HIS A 24 0.12 2.81 -3.82
CA HIS A 24 -1.17 2.14 -3.93
C HIS A 24 -1.26 1.35 -5.24
N GLU A 25 -0.94 1.96 -6.38
CA GLU A 25 -1.05 1.32 -7.70
C GLU A 25 -0.15 0.07 -7.78
N ILE A 26 1.14 0.21 -7.44
CA ILE A 26 2.12 -0.89 -7.49
C ILE A 26 1.66 -2.09 -6.64
N MET A 27 1.26 -1.82 -5.40
CA MET A 27 0.93 -2.90 -4.47
C MET A 27 -0.46 -3.49 -4.74
N GLU A 28 -1.40 -2.70 -5.26
CA GLU A 28 -2.72 -3.21 -5.64
C GLU A 28 -2.62 -4.17 -6.84
N GLU A 29 -1.79 -3.84 -7.83
CA GLU A 29 -1.51 -4.75 -8.96
C GLU A 29 -0.90 -6.06 -8.45
N TYR A 30 0.15 -6.00 -7.63
CA TYR A 30 0.79 -7.19 -7.07
C TYR A 30 -0.17 -8.02 -6.18
N TRP A 31 -0.99 -7.35 -5.38
CA TRP A 31 -1.98 -7.99 -4.50
C TRP A 31 -3.06 -8.76 -5.28
N LYS A 32 -3.50 -8.25 -6.44
CA LYS A 32 -4.52 -8.91 -7.28
C LYS A 32 -4.01 -10.27 -7.78
N GLU A 33 -2.72 -10.36 -8.09
CA GLU A 33 -2.07 -11.56 -8.63
C GLU A 33 -1.64 -12.58 -7.57
N GLU A 34 -1.53 -12.20 -6.29
CA GLU A 34 -1.07 -13.11 -5.23
C GLU A 34 -2.06 -14.27 -4.98
N PRO A 35 -1.63 -15.54 -5.18
CA PRO A 35 -2.48 -16.71 -4.97
C PRO A 35 -2.59 -17.13 -3.49
N SER A 36 -1.61 -16.79 -2.65
CA SER A 36 -1.64 -17.17 -1.23
C SER A 36 -2.61 -16.28 -0.45
N VAL A 37 -3.62 -16.89 0.18
CA VAL A 37 -4.59 -16.18 1.03
C VAL A 37 -3.91 -15.41 2.16
N GLU A 38 -2.85 -15.97 2.75
CA GLU A 38 -2.11 -15.33 3.84
C GLU A 38 -1.37 -14.09 3.34
N ARG A 39 -0.59 -14.23 2.27
CA ARG A 39 0.18 -13.12 1.69
C ARG A 39 -0.73 -12.06 1.10
N LYS A 40 -1.86 -12.46 0.53
CA LYS A 40 -2.88 -11.54 0.02
C LYS A 40 -3.40 -10.59 1.11
N ARG A 41 -3.53 -11.05 2.36
CA ARG A 41 -3.85 -10.16 3.50
C ARG A 41 -2.69 -9.22 3.84
N GLN A 42 -1.46 -9.73 3.80
CA GLN A 42 -0.26 -8.93 4.08
C GLN A 42 -0.06 -7.79 3.06
N TRP A 43 -0.22 -8.09 1.76
CA TRP A 43 -0.11 -7.09 0.70
C TRP A 43 -1.27 -6.09 0.73
N LEU A 44 -2.49 -6.54 1.04
CA LEU A 44 -3.64 -5.65 1.21
C LEU A 44 -3.39 -4.60 2.30
N ALA A 45 -2.75 -4.98 3.41
CA ALA A 45 -2.42 -4.03 4.47
C ALA A 45 -1.49 -2.91 3.96
N LEU A 46 -0.52 -3.22 3.09
CA LEU A 46 0.36 -2.21 2.49
C LEU A 46 -0.38 -1.27 1.55
N VAL A 47 -1.36 -1.78 0.79
CA VAL A 47 -2.28 -0.96 -0.02
C VAL A 47 -3.07 -0.01 0.89
N GLN A 48 -3.68 -0.52 1.95
CA GLN A 48 -4.49 0.28 2.88
C GLN A 48 -3.67 1.36 3.60
N ILE A 49 -2.42 1.06 3.98
CA ILE A 49 -1.50 2.05 4.55
C ILE A 49 -1.22 3.16 3.54
N ALA A 50 -0.91 2.84 2.29
CA ALA A 50 -0.64 3.84 1.26
C ALA A 50 -1.87 4.74 1.01
N VAL A 51 -3.06 4.15 0.86
CA VAL A 51 -4.32 4.90 0.68
C VAL A 51 -4.66 5.75 1.91
N GLY A 52 -4.44 5.22 3.12
CA GLY A 52 -4.63 5.95 4.37
C GLY A 52 -3.75 7.19 4.44
N LEU A 53 -2.47 7.07 4.13
CA LEU A 53 -1.52 8.19 4.10
C LEU A 53 -1.81 9.17 2.95
N TYR A 54 -2.32 8.70 1.82
CA TYR A 54 -2.80 9.57 0.74
C TYR A 54 -3.96 10.45 1.20
N HIS A 55 -4.93 9.87 1.92
CA HIS A 55 -6.03 10.63 2.51
C HIS A 55 -5.56 11.62 3.58
N GLU A 56 -4.64 11.19 4.45
CA GLU A 56 -4.09 12.03 5.52
C GLU A 56 -3.43 13.28 4.95
N ARG A 57 -2.56 13.13 3.93
CA ARG A 57 -1.88 14.24 3.25
C ARG A 57 -2.83 15.29 2.70
N ARG A 58 -4.04 14.89 2.32
CA ARG A 58 -5.07 15.78 1.75
C ARG A 58 -6.04 16.33 2.80
N GLY A 59 -5.79 16.09 4.09
CA GLY A 59 -6.66 16.50 5.18
C GLY A 59 -7.95 15.67 5.29
N ASN A 60 -8.04 14.53 4.60
CA ASN A 60 -9.22 13.65 4.67
C ASN A 60 -9.09 12.67 5.85
N VAL A 61 -9.43 13.16 7.04
CA VAL A 61 -9.37 12.37 8.29
C VAL A 61 -10.31 11.15 8.25
N ALA A 62 -11.53 11.32 7.72
CA ALA A 62 -12.49 10.23 7.64
C ALA A 62 -11.98 9.09 6.73
N GLY A 63 -11.39 9.43 5.58
CA GLY A 63 -10.77 8.46 4.68
C GLY A 63 -9.56 7.76 5.30
N THR A 64 -8.74 8.52 6.04
CA THR A 64 -7.57 7.98 6.76
C THR A 64 -8.00 6.93 7.78
N LEU A 65 -8.94 7.29 8.66
CA LEU A 65 -9.43 6.39 9.72
C LEU A 65 -10.08 5.15 9.12
N LYS A 66 -10.91 5.32 8.08
CA LYS A 66 -11.55 4.19 7.40
C LYS A 66 -10.52 3.17 6.91
N MET A 67 -9.42 3.62 6.29
CA MET A 67 -8.41 2.69 5.77
C MET A 67 -7.60 2.02 6.88
N LEU A 68 -7.22 2.75 7.93
CA LEU A 68 -6.34 2.24 8.99
C LEU A 68 -7.06 1.42 10.08
N SER A 69 -8.40 1.44 10.11
CA SER A 69 -9.21 0.65 11.05
C SER A 69 -9.95 -0.54 10.41
N SER A 70 -9.68 -0.82 9.13
CA SER A 70 -10.34 -1.89 8.36
C SER A 70 -9.69 -3.25 8.55
#